data_AF-A0A9E4ADJ3-F1
#
_entry.id   AF-A0A9E4ADJ3-F1
#
_cell.length_a   1.000
_cell.length_b   1.000
_cell.length_c   1.000
_cell.angle_alpha   90.00
_cell.angle_beta   90.00
_cell.angle_gamma   90.00
#
_symmetry.space_group_name_H-M   'P 1'
#
loop_
_entity.id
_entity.type
_entity.pdbx_description
1 polymer ?
#
loop_
_entity_poly.entity_id
_entity_poly.type
_entity_poly.pdbx_seq_one_letter_code
_entity_poly.pdbx_strand_id
1 'polypeptide(L)'
;MMTKYAAIKPTVYVETSVVSYLTSLPSRDSLVLSRQEATRQLWNEHLDDFELIVSDIVISEIRQGDEKEVQLRLKAVADFTRLDMSSQANALAQYLVDTGAVPQNSPQDAQHIAIAAVDNLDYLISWNFKHIVNEAKREHISQVCRAAGFQPTNVCTPINLIEEIKMKEKPEPPTDPVLEEIYRMKAEFAAKFNSMEELTAHLKEVNKREKALGRKYKPAPPPPPDFEKKIEELYKELGIMKETEDKVSAE
;
A
#
# COMPACT_ATOMS: atom_id res chain seq x y z
N MET A 1 7.00 -14.87 29.07
CA MET A 1 6.93 -15.40 27.70
C MET A 1 6.24 -14.36 26.85
N MET A 2 7.00 -13.61 26.03
CA MET A 2 6.41 -12.74 25.01
C MET A 2 5.96 -13.65 23.87
N THR A 3 4.65 -13.79 23.71
CA THR A 3 4.05 -14.42 22.53
C THR A 3 4.52 -13.62 21.32
N LYS A 4 5.41 -14.20 20.52
CA LYS A 4 5.78 -13.66 19.21
C LYS A 4 4.51 -13.67 18.37
N TYR A 5 3.86 -12.52 18.20
CA TYR A 5 3.02 -12.32 17.03
C TYR A 5 4.00 -12.37 15.86
N ALA A 6 4.10 -13.52 15.19
CA ALA A 6 4.69 -13.54 13.86
C ALA A 6 3.86 -12.55 13.05
N ALA A 7 4.50 -11.49 12.55
CA ALA A 7 3.82 -10.58 11.64
C ALA A 7 3.28 -11.45 10.50
N ILE A 8 1.96 -11.49 10.35
CA ILE A 8 1.32 -12.23 9.26
C ILE A 8 1.75 -11.54 7.98
N LYS A 9 2.49 -12.26 7.13
CA LYS A 9 2.92 -11.72 5.84
C LYS A 9 1.71 -11.58 4.92
N PRO A 10 1.55 -10.46 4.22
CA PRO A 10 0.49 -10.33 3.23
C PRO A 10 0.68 -11.35 2.10
N THR A 11 -0.44 -11.86 1.62
CA THR A 11 -0.53 -12.81 0.52
C THR A 11 -0.54 -12.09 -0.82
N VAL A 12 0.28 -12.55 -1.77
CA VAL A 12 0.43 -11.94 -3.08
C VAL A 12 0.28 -12.98 -4.18
N TYR A 13 -0.79 -12.86 -4.95
CA TYR A 13 -0.97 -13.65 -6.15
C TYR A 13 -0.17 -13.06 -7.32
N VAL A 14 0.68 -13.88 -7.92
CA VAL A 14 1.56 -13.50 -9.02
C VAL A 14 0.95 -13.95 -10.35
N GLU A 15 0.53 -12.99 -11.18
CA GLU A 15 0.08 -13.27 -12.54
C GLU A 15 1.26 -13.49 -13.51
N THR A 16 1.04 -14.29 -14.56
CA THR A 16 2.08 -14.82 -15.46
C THR A 16 2.93 -13.75 -16.15
N SER A 17 2.35 -12.58 -16.46
CA SER A 17 3.12 -11.48 -17.04
C SER A 17 4.27 -11.06 -16.14
N VAL A 18 4.10 -11.02 -14.82
CA VAL A 18 5.17 -10.68 -13.87
C VAL A 18 6.33 -11.66 -14.00
N VAL A 19 6.05 -12.97 -13.99
CA VAL A 19 7.06 -14.03 -14.19
C VAL A 19 7.76 -13.90 -15.54
N SER A 20 7.03 -13.47 -16.57
CA SER A 20 7.57 -13.24 -17.91
C SER A 20 8.52 -12.05 -17.95
N TYR A 21 8.18 -10.93 -17.30
CA TYR A 21 9.05 -9.75 -17.19
C TYR A 21 10.31 -10.05 -16.37
N LEU A 22 10.22 -10.88 -15.34
CA LEU A 22 11.38 -11.31 -14.55
C LEU A 22 12.43 -12.05 -15.39
N THR A 23 11.97 -13.02 -16.18
CA THR A 23 12.84 -14.02 -16.84
C THR A 23 13.28 -13.62 -18.25
N SER A 24 12.58 -12.67 -18.87
CA SER A 24 12.92 -12.19 -20.22
C SER A 24 14.25 -11.44 -20.25
N LEU A 25 14.92 -11.51 -21.40
CA LEU A 25 16.11 -10.70 -21.68
C LEU A 25 15.78 -9.20 -21.58
N PRO A 26 16.76 -8.36 -21.18
CA PRO A 26 16.58 -6.91 -21.16
C PRO A 26 16.04 -6.37 -22.49
N SER A 27 14.90 -5.70 -22.44
CA SER A 27 14.29 -5.08 -23.61
C SER A 27 15.01 -3.79 -23.99
N ARG A 28 14.98 -3.45 -25.28
CA ARG A 28 15.43 -2.14 -25.78
C ARG A 28 14.36 -1.06 -25.63
N ASP A 29 13.11 -1.45 -25.41
CA ASP A 29 12.02 -0.55 -25.06
C ASP A 29 12.15 -0.14 -23.59
N SER A 30 12.25 1.17 -23.34
CA SER A 30 12.50 1.71 -22.00
C SER A 30 11.37 1.43 -21.01
N LEU A 31 10.12 1.42 -21.47
CA LEU A 31 8.97 1.11 -20.63
C LEU A 31 8.97 -0.37 -20.25
N VAL A 32 9.23 -1.26 -21.21
CA VAL A 32 9.36 -2.69 -20.95
C VAL A 32 10.53 -2.95 -20.01
N LEU A 33 11.69 -2.34 -20.25
CA LEU A 33 12.87 -2.48 -19.39
C LEU A 33 12.58 -2.02 -17.95
N SER A 34 11.90 -0.89 -17.78
CA SER A 34 11.49 -0.40 -16.45
C SER A 34 10.64 -1.42 -15.68
N ARG A 35 9.68 -2.07 -16.35
CA ARG A 35 8.87 -3.15 -15.76
C ARG A 35 9.70 -4.38 -15.40
N GLN A 36 10.69 -4.73 -16.22
CA GLN A 36 11.62 -5.83 -15.93
C GLN A 36 12.45 -5.50 -14.68
N GLU A 37 13.00 -4.29 -14.59
CA GLU A 37 13.78 -3.85 -13.44
C GLU A 37 12.94 -3.82 -12.15
N ALA A 38 11.73 -3.28 -12.19
CA ALA A 38 10.84 -3.29 -11.02
C ALA A 38 10.48 -4.72 -10.57
N THR A 39 10.27 -5.63 -11.52
CA THR A 39 10.00 -7.03 -11.19
C THR A 39 11.23 -7.71 -10.56
N ARG A 40 12.43 -7.46 -11.10
CA ARG A 40 13.69 -7.95 -10.53
C ARG A 40 13.96 -7.36 -9.15
N GLN A 41 13.64 -6.08 -8.94
CA GLN A 41 13.72 -5.45 -7.63
C GLN A 41 12.82 -6.17 -6.63
N LEU A 42 11.54 -6.40 -6.97
CA LEU A 42 10.62 -7.15 -6.12
C LEU A 42 11.20 -8.53 -5.77
N TRP A 43 11.76 -9.24 -6.75
CA TRP A 43 12.34 -10.57 -6.57
C TRP A 43 13.59 -10.61 -5.69
N ASN A 44 14.43 -9.58 -5.77
CA ASN A 44 15.72 -9.57 -5.07
C ASN A 44 15.63 -8.95 -3.68
N GLU A 45 14.70 -8.03 -3.45
CA GLU A 45 14.67 -7.20 -2.25
C GLU A 45 13.48 -7.51 -1.33
N HIS A 46 12.36 -8.03 -1.87
CA HIS A 46 11.07 -7.98 -1.17
C HIS A 46 10.27 -9.28 -1.13
N LEU A 47 10.75 -10.40 -1.70
CA LEU A 47 9.99 -11.66 -1.66
C LEU A 47 9.75 -12.16 -0.23
N ASP A 48 10.72 -11.95 0.65
CA ASP A 48 10.63 -12.35 2.05
C ASP A 48 9.59 -11.53 2.84
N ASP A 49 9.06 -10.45 2.28
CA ASP A 49 8.01 -9.65 2.92
C ASP A 49 6.61 -10.26 2.71
N PHE A 50 6.46 -11.23 1.80
CA PHE A 50 5.17 -11.75 1.34
C PHE A 50 5.06 -13.28 1.45
N GLU A 51 3.80 -13.75 1.45
CA GLU A 51 3.47 -15.12 1.07
C GLU A 51 3.06 -15.13 -0.41
N LEU A 52 3.90 -15.74 -1.24
CA LEU A 52 3.76 -15.70 -2.70
C LEU A 52 2.95 -16.87 -3.21
N ILE A 53 1.96 -16.56 -4.04
CA ILE A 53 0.95 -17.51 -4.49
C ILE A 53 0.85 -17.47 -6.02
N VAL A 54 0.73 -18.64 -6.63
CA VAL A 54 0.40 -18.84 -8.05
C VAL A 54 -0.73 -19.86 -8.16
N SER A 55 -1.29 -20.03 -9.36
CA SER A 55 -2.29 -21.08 -9.61
C SER A 55 -1.89 -22.01 -10.76
N ASP A 56 -2.67 -23.08 -10.91
CA ASP A 56 -2.66 -23.95 -12.08
C ASP A 56 -2.78 -23.20 -13.42
N ILE A 57 -3.51 -22.08 -13.43
CA ILE A 57 -3.64 -21.23 -14.62
C ILE A 57 -2.28 -20.61 -14.95
N VAL A 58 -1.57 -20.04 -13.97
CA VAL A 58 -0.22 -19.48 -14.16
C VAL A 58 0.74 -20.55 -14.69
N ILE A 59 0.70 -21.76 -14.12
CA ILE A 59 1.55 -22.88 -14.58
C ILE A 59 1.19 -23.30 -16.02
N SER A 60 -0.09 -23.31 -16.38
CA SER A 60 -0.54 -23.61 -17.74
C SER A 60 -0.05 -22.58 -18.74
N GLU A 61 -0.15 -21.29 -18.41
CA GLU A 61 0.30 -20.19 -19.27
C GLU A 61 1.82 -20.18 -19.43
N ILE A 62 2.57 -20.42 -18.34
CA ILE A 62 4.04 -20.54 -18.40
C ILE A 62 4.47 -21.59 -19.43
N ARG A 63 3.75 -22.72 -19.52
CA ARG A 63 4.09 -23.86 -20.39
C ARG A 63 3.84 -23.61 -21.89
N GLN A 64 3.19 -22.51 -22.29
CA GLN A 64 2.87 -22.23 -23.69
C GLN A 64 4.03 -21.58 -24.48
N GLY A 65 5.23 -21.46 -23.90
CA GLY A 65 6.39 -20.78 -24.49
C GLY A 65 7.50 -21.70 -25.01
N ASP A 66 8.62 -21.09 -25.37
CA ASP A 66 9.87 -21.80 -25.71
C ASP A 66 10.40 -22.60 -24.52
N GLU A 67 10.90 -23.80 -24.76
CA GLU A 67 11.34 -24.72 -23.71
C GLU A 67 12.33 -24.09 -22.73
N LYS A 68 13.27 -23.25 -23.20
CA LYS A 68 14.23 -22.59 -22.32
C LYS A 68 13.57 -21.54 -21.43
N GLU A 69 12.65 -20.76 -21.98
CA GLU A 69 11.90 -19.76 -21.22
C GLU A 69 10.96 -20.42 -20.20
N VAL A 70 10.31 -21.51 -20.59
CA VAL A 70 9.45 -22.31 -19.71
C VAL A 70 10.22 -22.79 -18.49
N GLN A 71 11.42 -23.35 -18.68
CA GLN A 71 12.26 -23.83 -17.55
C GLN A 71 12.64 -22.69 -16.61
N LEU A 72 13.01 -21.52 -17.14
CA LEU A 72 13.34 -20.35 -16.32
C LEU A 72 12.13 -19.84 -15.52
N ARG A 73 10.95 -19.75 -16.14
CA ARG A 73 9.71 -19.30 -15.50
C ARG A 73 9.24 -20.28 -14.44
N LEU A 74 9.27 -21.59 -14.71
CA LEU A 74 8.92 -22.61 -13.72
C LEU A 74 9.87 -22.59 -12.52
N LYS A 75 11.17 -22.39 -12.75
CA LYS A 75 12.15 -22.26 -11.66
C LYS A 75 11.88 -21.02 -10.79
N ALA A 76 11.44 -19.92 -11.40
CA ALA A 76 11.19 -18.67 -10.68
C ALA A 76 10.00 -18.74 -9.70
N VAL A 77 9.06 -19.66 -9.92
CA VAL A 77 7.85 -19.82 -9.08
C VAL A 77 7.84 -21.16 -8.33
N ALA A 78 8.96 -21.89 -8.32
CA ALA A 78 9.01 -23.27 -7.79
C ALA A 78 8.70 -23.34 -6.29
N ASP A 79 9.08 -22.30 -5.54
CA ASP A 79 8.90 -22.24 -4.09
C ASP A 79 7.59 -21.52 -3.68
N PHE A 80 6.74 -21.15 -4.63
CA PHE A 80 5.50 -20.41 -4.35
C PHE A 80 4.36 -21.37 -4.02
N THR A 81 3.45 -20.93 -3.14
CA THR A 81 2.23 -21.67 -2.83
C THR A 81 1.38 -21.76 -4.09
N ARG A 82 0.92 -22.98 -4.42
CA ARG A 82 0.13 -23.24 -5.63
C ARG A 82 -1.32 -23.51 -5.26
N LEU A 83 -2.23 -22.73 -5.84
CA LEU A 83 -3.67 -22.90 -5.70
C LEU A 83 -4.29 -23.59 -6.92
N ASP A 84 -5.28 -24.42 -6.63
CA ASP A 84 -6.12 -25.05 -7.64
C ASP A 84 -7.30 -24.15 -8.01
N MET A 85 -7.84 -24.33 -9.22
CA MET A 85 -9.03 -23.61 -9.65
C MET A 85 -10.29 -24.21 -9.01
N SER A 86 -10.81 -23.56 -7.96
CA SER A 86 -12.02 -24.01 -7.26
C SER A 86 -13.29 -23.85 -8.12
N SER A 87 -14.36 -24.56 -7.77
CA SER A 87 -15.67 -24.39 -8.44
C SER A 87 -16.24 -22.98 -8.23
N GLN A 88 -15.97 -22.37 -7.06
CA GLN A 88 -16.37 -21.00 -6.76
C GLN A 88 -15.58 -19.99 -7.60
N ALA A 89 -14.26 -20.17 -7.73
CA ALA A 89 -13.44 -19.34 -8.61
C ALA A 89 -13.89 -19.47 -10.07
N ASN A 90 -14.24 -20.68 -10.53
CA ASN A 90 -14.75 -20.87 -11.89
C ASN A 90 -16.07 -20.16 -12.12
N ALA A 91 -17.00 -20.24 -11.16
CA ALA A 91 -18.28 -19.54 -11.24
C ALA A 91 -18.09 -18.02 -11.25
N LEU A 92 -17.21 -17.48 -10.40
CA LEU A 92 -16.91 -16.05 -10.36
C LEU A 92 -16.22 -15.58 -11.65
N ALA A 93 -15.27 -16.35 -12.19
CA ALA A 93 -14.60 -16.04 -13.45
C ALA A 93 -15.61 -15.95 -14.61
N GLN A 94 -16.53 -16.92 -14.69
CA GLN A 94 -17.60 -16.89 -15.69
C GLN A 94 -18.51 -15.68 -15.50
N TYR A 95 -18.87 -15.37 -14.24
CA TYR A 95 -19.71 -14.21 -13.94
C TYR A 95 -19.06 -12.88 -14.33
N LEU A 96 -17.75 -12.70 -14.09
CA LEU A 96 -16.97 -11.54 -14.53
C LEU A 96 -16.99 -11.37 -16.06
N VAL A 97 -16.98 -12.47 -16.80
CA VAL A 97 -17.03 -12.48 -18.26
C VAL A 97 -18.45 -12.17 -18.77
N ASP A 98 -19.47 -12.76 -18.14
CA ASP A 98 -20.88 -12.60 -18.51
C ASP A 98 -21.41 -11.18 -18.26
N THR A 99 -20.97 -10.52 -17.18
CA THR A 99 -21.32 -9.12 -16.89
C THR A 99 -20.48 -8.12 -17.70
N GLY A 100 -19.48 -8.58 -18.46
CA GLY A 100 -18.60 -7.74 -19.25
C GLY A 100 -17.55 -6.97 -18.44
N ALA A 101 -17.33 -7.33 -17.17
CA ALA A 101 -16.22 -6.78 -16.38
C ALA A 101 -14.87 -7.20 -16.97
N VAL A 102 -14.80 -8.44 -17.47
CA VAL A 102 -13.68 -8.94 -18.28
C VAL A 102 -14.17 -9.28 -19.69
N PRO A 103 -13.43 -8.94 -20.75
CA PRO A 103 -13.82 -9.27 -22.12
C PRO A 103 -13.92 -10.78 -22.38
N GLN A 104 -14.91 -11.17 -23.19
CA GLN A 104 -15.18 -12.57 -23.57
C GLN A 104 -14.00 -13.28 -24.25
N ASN A 105 -13.09 -12.54 -24.88
CA ASN A 105 -11.89 -13.08 -25.54
C ASN A 105 -10.68 -13.23 -24.59
N SER A 106 -10.85 -12.92 -23.30
CA SER A 106 -9.81 -12.98 -22.28
C SER A 106 -10.27 -13.74 -21.02
N PRO A 107 -10.76 -14.99 -21.14
CA PRO A 107 -11.27 -15.72 -19.99
C PRO A 107 -10.21 -16.01 -18.93
N GLN A 108 -8.93 -16.18 -19.30
CA GLN A 108 -7.85 -16.39 -18.32
C GLN A 108 -7.69 -15.20 -17.37
N ASP A 109 -7.81 -13.97 -17.87
CA ASP A 109 -7.73 -12.75 -17.04
C ASP A 109 -8.79 -12.77 -15.93
N ALA A 110 -10.00 -13.25 -16.24
CA ALA A 110 -11.08 -13.42 -15.27
C ALA A 110 -10.75 -14.51 -14.23
N GLN A 111 -10.05 -15.57 -14.63
CA GLN A 111 -9.63 -16.63 -13.71
C GLN A 111 -8.60 -16.13 -12.69
N HIS A 112 -7.59 -15.34 -13.10
CA HIS A 112 -6.63 -14.77 -12.14
C HIS A 112 -7.33 -13.89 -11.09
N ILE A 113 -8.25 -13.03 -11.54
CA ILE A 113 -9.03 -12.16 -10.65
C ILE A 113 -9.91 -13.00 -9.71
N ALA A 114 -10.61 -14.00 -10.25
CA ALA A 114 -11.54 -14.80 -9.48
C ALA A 114 -10.85 -15.65 -8.40
N ILE A 115 -9.72 -16.27 -8.72
CA ILE A 115 -8.91 -17.03 -7.73
C ILE A 115 -8.51 -16.09 -6.60
N ALA A 116 -7.92 -14.94 -6.92
CA ALA A 116 -7.45 -14.01 -5.91
C ALA A 116 -8.58 -13.52 -4.98
N ALA A 117 -9.76 -13.23 -5.55
CA ALA A 117 -10.91 -12.76 -4.79
C ALA A 117 -11.56 -13.86 -3.94
N VAL A 118 -11.68 -15.09 -4.46
CA VAL A 118 -12.31 -16.22 -3.75
C VAL A 118 -11.45 -16.69 -2.58
N ASP A 119 -10.12 -16.75 -2.78
CA ASP A 119 -9.17 -17.13 -1.74
C ASP A 119 -8.83 -15.99 -0.77
N ASN A 120 -9.47 -14.82 -0.91
CA ASN A 120 -9.28 -13.62 -0.08
C ASN A 120 -7.81 -13.18 0.01
N LEU A 121 -7.10 -13.20 -1.12
CA LEU A 121 -5.71 -12.79 -1.18
C LEU A 121 -5.60 -11.26 -1.06
N ASP A 122 -4.56 -10.78 -0.38
CA ASP A 122 -4.38 -9.36 -0.11
C ASP A 122 -4.08 -8.59 -1.40
N TYR A 123 -3.22 -9.15 -2.25
CA TYR A 123 -2.79 -8.52 -3.50
C TYR A 123 -2.82 -9.46 -4.70
N LEU A 124 -3.15 -8.90 -5.87
CA LEU A 124 -2.96 -9.48 -7.19
C LEU A 124 -1.98 -8.58 -7.96
N ILE A 125 -0.77 -9.08 -8.20
CA ILE A 125 0.23 -8.35 -9.00
C ILE A 125 0.19 -8.76 -10.46
N SER A 126 0.15 -7.77 -11.36
CA SER A 126 0.11 -7.98 -12.81
C SER A 126 0.74 -6.80 -13.56
N TRP A 127 1.22 -7.06 -14.79
CA TRP A 127 1.53 -6.04 -15.78
C TRP A 127 0.48 -5.93 -16.91
N ASN A 128 -0.64 -6.66 -16.83
CA ASN A 128 -1.71 -6.61 -17.81
C ASN A 128 -2.61 -5.36 -17.59
N PHE A 129 -2.16 -4.22 -18.10
CA PHE A 129 -2.92 -2.95 -18.10
C PHE A 129 -4.15 -2.94 -19.00
N LYS A 130 -4.31 -3.96 -19.85
CA LYS A 130 -5.43 -4.00 -20.79
C LYS A 130 -6.68 -4.57 -20.13
N HIS A 131 -6.53 -5.54 -19.23
CA HIS A 131 -7.65 -6.30 -18.69
C HIS A 131 -7.69 -6.40 -17.17
N ILE A 132 -6.54 -6.35 -16.49
CA ILE A 132 -6.46 -6.58 -15.04
C ILE A 132 -6.18 -5.27 -14.29
N VAL A 133 -5.08 -4.58 -14.61
CA VAL A 133 -4.58 -3.41 -13.84
C VAL A 133 -5.33 -2.10 -14.19
N ASN A 134 -6.18 -2.10 -15.21
CA ASN A 134 -6.86 -0.88 -15.67
C ASN A 134 -7.81 -0.33 -14.60
N GLU A 135 -7.61 0.91 -14.15
CA GLU A 135 -8.42 1.53 -13.09
C GLU A 135 -9.92 1.57 -13.42
N ALA A 136 -10.28 1.93 -14.65
CA ALA A 136 -11.68 2.01 -15.06
C ALA A 136 -12.36 0.64 -15.07
N LYS A 137 -11.60 -0.45 -15.29
CA LYS A 137 -12.11 -1.82 -15.20
C LYS A 137 -12.11 -2.33 -13.76
N ARG A 138 -11.13 -1.96 -12.94
CA ARG A 138 -11.02 -2.37 -11.54
C ARG A 138 -12.28 -2.03 -10.75
N GLU A 139 -12.87 -0.86 -10.97
CA GLU A 139 -14.11 -0.49 -10.29
C GLU A 139 -15.26 -1.44 -10.67
N HIS A 140 -15.44 -1.70 -11.97
CA HIS A 140 -16.48 -2.62 -12.44
C HIS A 140 -16.25 -4.06 -11.94
N ILE A 141 -15.01 -4.55 -12.02
CA ILE A 141 -14.60 -5.85 -11.45
C ILE A 141 -14.95 -5.89 -9.96
N SER A 142 -14.62 -4.83 -9.21
CA SER A 142 -14.89 -4.75 -7.78
C SER A 142 -16.38 -4.79 -7.46
N GLN A 143 -17.22 -4.10 -8.24
CA GLN A 143 -18.67 -4.15 -8.10
C GLN A 143 -19.21 -5.57 -8.35
N VAL A 144 -18.70 -6.24 -9.39
CA VAL A 144 -19.13 -7.61 -9.76
C VAL A 144 -18.70 -8.63 -8.71
N CYS A 145 -17.47 -8.55 -8.20
CA CYS A 145 -17.01 -9.39 -7.08
C CYS A 145 -17.90 -9.22 -5.85
N ARG A 146 -18.20 -7.96 -5.46
CA ARG A 146 -19.08 -7.68 -4.31
C ARG A 146 -20.50 -8.20 -4.54
N ALA A 147 -21.04 -8.03 -5.74
CA ALA A 147 -22.36 -8.54 -6.10
C ALA A 147 -22.44 -10.07 -6.03
N ALA A 148 -21.33 -10.76 -6.31
CA ALA A 148 -21.18 -12.20 -6.17
C ALA A 148 -20.85 -12.65 -4.72
N GLY A 149 -20.74 -11.72 -3.76
CA GLY A 149 -20.47 -12.01 -2.35
C GLY A 149 -18.99 -12.13 -1.98
N PHE A 150 -18.07 -11.72 -2.84
CA PHE A 150 -16.62 -11.79 -2.61
C PHE A 150 -16.02 -10.40 -2.36
N GLN A 151 -14.96 -10.34 -1.55
CA GLN A 151 -14.18 -9.13 -1.41
C GLN A 151 -13.23 -8.97 -2.62
N PRO A 152 -13.22 -7.81 -3.29
CA PRO A 152 -12.27 -7.57 -4.38
C PRO A 152 -10.83 -7.53 -3.85
N THR A 153 -9.94 -8.28 -4.47
CA THR A 153 -8.49 -8.23 -4.20
C THR A 153 -7.87 -6.91 -4.65
N ASN A 154 -6.86 -6.42 -3.94
CA ASN A 154 -6.13 -5.24 -4.36
C ASN A 154 -5.22 -5.55 -5.57
N VAL A 155 -5.61 -5.05 -6.74
CA VAL A 155 -4.87 -5.26 -7.99
C VAL A 155 -3.84 -4.16 -8.18
N CYS A 156 -2.57 -4.51 -8.30
CA CYS A 156 -1.50 -3.52 -8.45
C CYS A 156 -0.35 -4.01 -9.34
N THR A 157 0.58 -3.11 -9.65
CA THR A 157 1.83 -3.47 -10.33
C THR A 157 2.93 -3.78 -9.31
N PRO A 158 3.99 -4.50 -9.69
CA PRO A 158 5.18 -4.65 -8.84
C PRO A 158 5.75 -3.33 -8.32
N ILE A 159 5.71 -2.25 -9.12
CA ILE A 159 6.17 -0.91 -8.67
C ILE A 159 5.31 -0.42 -7.50
N ASN A 160 3.99 -0.46 -7.65
CA ASN A 160 3.09 0.03 -6.62
C ASN A 160 3.19 -0.82 -5.35
N LEU A 161 3.38 -2.14 -5.47
CA LEU A 161 3.58 -2.99 -4.30
C LEU A 161 4.87 -2.62 -3.54
N ILE A 162 5.97 -2.37 -4.24
CA ILE A 162 7.23 -1.91 -3.62
C ILE A 162 7.04 -0.54 -2.96
N GLU A 163 6.33 0.39 -3.59
CA GLU A 163 6.04 1.71 -3.04
C GLU A 163 5.22 1.62 -1.75
N GLU A 164 4.19 0.76 -1.72
CA GLU A 164 3.38 0.47 -0.53
C GLU A 164 4.23 -0.06 0.64
N ILE A 165 5.19 -0.95 0.37
CA ILE A 165 6.15 -1.42 1.40
C ILE A 165 6.99 -0.25 1.91
N LYS A 166 7.60 0.53 1.00
CA LYS A 166 8.47 1.66 1.37
C LYS A 166 7.73 2.73 2.18
N MET A 167 6.44 2.94 1.89
CA MET A 167 5.58 3.84 2.67
C MET A 167 5.24 3.28 4.05
N LYS A 168 5.06 1.96 4.18
CA LYS A 168 4.83 1.29 5.48
C LYS A 168 6.11 1.18 6.33
N GLU A 169 7.28 1.07 5.70
CA GLU A 169 8.59 0.98 6.37
C GLU A 169 9.13 2.33 6.83
N LYS A 170 8.72 3.44 6.20
CA LYS A 170 9.07 4.79 6.65
C LYS A 170 8.01 5.34 7.62
N PRO A 171 8.30 5.52 8.92
CA PRO A 171 7.90 6.78 9.51
C PRO A 171 8.79 7.84 8.84
N GLU A 172 8.27 8.78 8.07
CA GLU A 172 9.12 9.85 7.55
C GLU A 172 9.50 10.82 8.70
N PRO A 173 10.78 10.97 9.11
CA PRO A 173 11.29 12.27 9.48
C PRO A 173 11.68 13.01 8.19
N PRO A 174 11.31 14.29 8.02
CA PRO A 174 11.71 15.05 6.85
C PRO A 174 13.22 15.30 6.86
N THR A 175 13.86 15.24 5.69
CA THR A 175 15.24 15.69 5.42
C THR A 175 15.39 17.22 5.44
N ASP A 176 14.75 17.87 6.41
CA ASP A 176 14.98 19.29 6.69
C ASP A 176 15.94 19.38 7.90
N PRO A 177 17.13 20.01 7.76
CA PRO A 177 18.06 20.23 8.86
C PRO A 177 17.42 20.89 10.10
N VAL A 178 16.36 21.70 9.90
CA VAL A 178 15.61 22.32 10.98
C VAL A 178 14.75 21.29 11.72
N LEU A 179 14.15 20.33 11.00
CA LEU A 179 13.36 19.26 11.62
C LEU A 179 14.24 18.25 12.35
N GLU A 180 15.41 17.92 11.83
CA GLU A 180 16.42 17.10 12.54
C GLU A 180 16.81 17.75 13.87
N GLU A 181 17.06 19.06 13.88
CA GLU A 181 17.34 19.82 15.10
C GLU A 181 16.15 19.76 16.08
N ILE A 182 14.91 19.88 15.57
CA ILE A 182 13.69 19.78 16.38
C ILE A 182 13.53 18.38 16.99
N TYR A 183 13.78 17.31 16.23
CA TYR A 183 13.69 15.94 16.73
C TYR A 183 14.80 15.62 17.74
N ARG A 184 16.03 16.12 17.51
CA ARG A 184 17.10 16.02 18.51
C ARG A 184 16.71 16.72 19.81
N MET A 185 16.23 17.95 19.72
CA MET A 185 15.76 18.70 20.88
C MET A 185 14.62 17.96 21.60
N LYS A 186 13.64 17.42 20.86
CA LYS A 186 12.54 16.63 21.44
C LYS A 186 13.04 15.37 22.14
N ALA A 187 13.98 14.65 21.55
CA ALA A 187 14.56 13.43 22.12
C ALA A 187 15.37 13.73 23.40
N GLU A 188 16.20 14.77 23.39
CA GLU A 188 16.92 15.24 24.58
C GLU A 188 15.95 15.68 25.68
N PHE A 189 14.85 16.34 25.31
CA PHE A 189 13.83 16.78 26.26
C PHE A 189 13.06 15.59 26.86
N ALA A 190 12.70 14.60 26.04
CA ALA A 190 12.03 13.38 26.48
C ALA A 190 12.94 12.51 27.37
N ALA A 191 14.24 12.45 27.08
CA ALA A 191 15.21 11.75 27.93
C ALA A 191 15.41 12.43 29.30
N LYS A 192 15.11 13.72 29.40
CA LYS A 192 15.26 14.51 30.62
C LYS A 192 14.03 14.46 31.52
N PHE A 193 12.86 14.11 30.98
CA PHE A 193 11.59 14.08 31.70
C PHE A 193 10.82 12.82 31.33
N ASN A 194 10.64 11.91 32.28
CA ASN A 194 9.97 10.62 32.06
C ASN A 194 8.44 10.72 32.21
N SER A 195 7.92 11.89 32.63
CA SER A 195 6.48 12.13 32.77
C SER A 195 6.09 13.60 32.60
N MET A 196 4.81 13.83 32.30
CA MET A 196 4.24 15.19 32.18
C MET A 196 4.28 15.97 33.51
N GLU A 197 4.23 15.27 34.64
CA GLU A 197 4.31 15.88 35.98
C GLU A 197 5.71 16.44 36.26
N GLU A 198 6.76 15.68 35.93
CA GLU A 198 8.16 16.12 36.04
C GLU A 198 8.43 17.35 35.17
N LEU A 199 7.93 17.33 33.93
CA LEU A 199 8.04 18.46 33.02
C LEU A 199 7.34 19.71 33.57
N THR A 200 6.12 19.55 34.09
CA THR A 200 5.34 20.67 34.66
C THR A 200 6.03 21.26 35.88
N ALA A 201 6.62 20.43 36.74
CA ALA A 201 7.40 20.88 37.90
C ALA A 201 8.66 21.64 37.46
N HIS A 202 9.38 21.15 36.45
CA HIS A 202 10.56 21.82 35.91
C HIS A 202 10.22 23.20 35.32
N LEU A 203 9.15 23.28 34.51
CA LEU A 203 8.70 24.55 33.91
C LEU A 203 8.27 25.58 34.97
N LYS A 204 7.65 25.14 36.07
CA LYS A 204 7.30 26.01 37.20
C LYS A 204 8.55 26.60 37.86
N GLU A 205 9.59 25.81 38.06
CA GLU A 205 10.86 26.27 38.64
C GLU A 205 11.62 27.21 37.70
N VAL A 206 11.67 26.92 36.40
CA VAL A 206 12.24 27.83 35.39
C VAL A 206 11.51 29.16 35.39
N ASN A 207 10.17 29.15 35.38
CA ASN A 207 9.37 30.37 35.41
C ASN A 207 9.56 31.18 36.71
N LYS A 208 9.77 30.49 37.84
CA LYS A 208 10.10 31.14 39.12
C LYS A 208 11.47 31.82 39.08
N ARG A 209 12.48 31.19 38.47
CA ARG A 209 13.82 31.77 38.26
C ARG A 209 13.79 32.96 37.31
N GLU A 210 13.11 32.85 36.18
CA GLU A 210 12.97 33.94 35.22
C GLU A 210 12.23 35.15 35.82
N LYS A 211 11.17 34.90 36.63
CA LYS A 211 10.49 35.97 37.39
C LYS A 211 11.41 36.64 38.42
N ALA A 212 12.29 35.88 39.09
CA ALA A 212 13.28 36.44 40.01
C ALA A 212 14.33 37.30 39.29
N LEU A 213 14.62 36.97 38.02
CA LEU A 213 15.46 37.77 37.10
C LEU A 213 14.70 38.93 36.44
N GLY A 214 13.46 39.20 36.84
CA GLY A 214 12.63 40.30 36.33
C GLY A 214 11.99 40.04 34.96
N ARG A 215 12.20 38.87 34.36
CA ARG A 215 11.61 38.49 33.08
C ARG A 215 10.22 37.90 33.32
N LYS A 216 9.20 38.54 32.75
CA LYS A 216 7.81 38.06 32.83
C LYS A 216 7.40 37.46 31.50
N TYR A 217 6.93 36.22 31.53
CA TYR A 217 6.24 35.60 30.40
C TYR A 217 5.04 36.46 30.00
N LYS A 218 5.04 36.93 28.75
CA LYS A 218 3.84 37.49 28.10
C LYS A 218 3.25 36.35 27.25
N PRO A 219 2.02 35.90 27.54
CA PRO A 219 1.34 34.97 26.65
C PRO A 219 1.21 35.61 25.26
N ALA A 220 1.20 34.77 24.23
CA ALA A 220 0.91 35.23 22.88
C ALA A 220 -0.44 35.99 22.89
N PRO A 221 -0.56 37.11 22.16
CA PRO A 221 -1.84 37.76 22.01
C PRO A 221 -2.85 36.75 21.44
N PRO A 222 -4.13 36.80 21.85
CA PRO A 222 -5.15 35.96 21.24
C PRO A 222 -5.15 36.20 19.73
N PRO A 223 -5.48 35.16 18.93
CA PRO A 223 -5.55 35.31 17.48
C PRO A 223 -6.51 36.46 17.13
N PRO A 224 -6.24 37.19 16.02
CA PRO A 224 -7.13 38.24 15.54
C PRO A 224 -8.58 37.75 15.39
N PRO A 225 -9.60 38.61 15.55
CA PRO A 225 -11.00 38.21 15.41
C PRO A 225 -11.35 37.60 14.04
N ASP A 226 -10.58 37.92 13.00
CA ASP A 226 -10.72 37.42 11.64
C ASP A 226 -9.86 36.17 11.34
N PHE A 227 -9.13 35.63 12.33
CA PHE A 227 -8.19 34.52 12.13
C PHE A 227 -8.86 33.27 11.56
N GLU A 228 -9.99 32.85 12.14
CA GLU A 228 -10.75 31.70 11.64
C GLU A 228 -11.22 31.90 10.20
N LYS A 229 -11.66 33.12 9.88
CA LYS A 229 -12.12 33.49 8.54
C LYS A 229 -10.99 33.47 7.51
N LYS A 230 -9.79 33.95 7.89
CA LYS A 230 -8.57 33.88 7.06
C LYS A 230 -8.13 32.45 6.79
N ILE A 231 -8.19 31.58 7.80
CA ILE A 231 -7.86 30.15 7.65
C ILE A 231 -8.84 29.48 6.69
N GLU A 232 -10.13 29.80 6.82
CA GLU A 232 -11.19 29.26 5.97
C GLU A 232 -11.07 29.71 4.51
N GLU A 233 -10.74 30.99 4.28
CA GLU A 233 -10.41 31.51 2.94
C GLU A 233 -9.18 30.81 2.34
N LEU A 234 -8.13 30.61 3.12
CA LEU A 234 -6.91 29.92 2.69
C LEU A 234 -7.17 28.45 2.31
N TYR A 235 -7.99 27.74 3.08
CA TYR A 235 -8.35 26.34 2.80
C TYR A 235 -9.18 26.23 1.52
N LYS A 236 -10.03 27.23 1.27
CA LYS A 236 -10.81 27.33 0.04
C LYS A 236 -9.94 27.61 -1.19
N GLU A 237 -8.93 28.48 -1.07
CA GLU A 237 -7.93 28.71 -2.13
C GLU A 237 -7.10 27.46 -2.45
N LEU A 238 -6.78 26.67 -1.43
CA LEU A 238 -5.98 25.45 -1.57
C LEU A 238 -6.82 24.21 -1.98
N GLY A 239 -8.13 24.35 -2.17
CA GLY A 239 -9.01 23.24 -2.56
C GLY A 239 -9.21 22.18 -1.46
N ILE A 240 -8.92 22.51 -0.20
CA ILE A 240 -9.04 21.62 0.95
C ILE A 240 -10.47 21.74 1.49
N MET A 241 -11.32 20.75 1.21
CA MET A 241 -12.66 20.70 1.81
C MET A 241 -12.57 20.26 3.28
N LYS A 242 -13.04 21.10 4.21
CA LYS A 242 -13.37 20.63 5.57
C LYS A 242 -14.63 19.77 5.47
N GLU A 243 -14.50 18.47 5.66
CA GLU A 243 -15.64 17.67 6.08
C GLU A 243 -16.11 18.24 7.43
N THR A 244 -17.36 18.69 7.44
CA THR A 244 -17.99 19.18 8.67
C THR A 244 -18.49 17.95 9.41
N GLU A 245 -17.80 17.57 10.48
CA GLU A 245 -18.37 16.66 11.47
C GLU A 245 -19.60 17.33 12.07
N ASP A 246 -20.77 16.84 11.66
CA ASP A 246 -22.05 17.15 12.26
C ASP A 246 -22.04 16.77 13.74
N LYS A 247 -22.28 17.78 14.57
CA LYS A 247 -22.93 17.75 15.89
C LYS A 247 -23.15 16.37 16.52
N VAL A 248 -22.38 16.07 17.57
CA VAL A 248 -22.92 15.36 18.74
C VAL A 248 -23.16 16.39 19.84
N SER A 249 -24.37 16.93 19.84
CA SER A 249 -24.95 17.65 20.96
C SER A 249 -25.79 16.71 21.81
N ALA A 250 -25.52 16.75 23.12
CA ALA A 250 -26.40 16.43 24.24
C ALA A 250 -26.81 14.96 24.46
N GLU A 251 -26.16 14.32 25.43
CA GLU A 251 -26.76 13.89 26.71
C GLU A 251 -25.68 13.77 27.80
#